data_AF-A0A0U1DHH7-F1
#
_entry.id   AF-A0A0U1DHH7-F1
#
_cell.length_a   1.000
_cell.length_b   1.000
_cell.length_c   1.000
_cell.angle_alpha   90.00
_cell.angle_beta   90.00
_cell.angle_gamma   90.00
#
_symmetry.space_group_name_H-M   'P 1'
#
loop_
_entity.id
_entity.type
_entity.pdbx_description
1 polymer ?
#
loop_
_entity_poly.entity_id
_entity_poly.type
_entity_poly.pdbx_seq_one_letter_code
_entity_poly.pdbx_strand_id
1 'polypeptide(L)' 'MYFFYATVMAPFLVLAIALILGDILYQPKQNPERRTLGLLVVCLYVALVIANFAWLYPILTGIPISQSTWNLEIWLPSWR' A
#
# COMPACT_ATOMS: atom_id res chain seq x y z
N MET A 1 8.05 22.81 3.19
CA MET A 1 7.49 22.44 1.87
C MET A 1 6.31 21.50 2.11
N TYR A 2 5.24 21.59 1.33
CA TYR A 2 4.06 20.72 1.49
C TYR A 2 4.33 19.29 0.98
N PHE A 3 3.67 18.29 1.56
CA PHE A 3 3.80 16.89 1.12
C PHE A 3 3.40 16.69 -0.35
N PHE A 4 2.57 17.58 -0.90
CA PHE A 4 2.18 17.60 -2.31
C PHE A 4 3.37 17.55 -3.28
N TYR A 5 4.52 18.13 -2.93
CA TYR A 5 5.70 18.10 -3.80
C TYR A 5 6.33 16.71 -3.93
N ALA A 6 6.07 15.80 -3.00
CA ALA A 6 6.52 14.42 -3.10
C ALA A 6 5.67 13.61 -4.10
N THR A 7 4.48 14.09 -4.50
CA THR A 7 3.56 13.38 -5.41
C THR A 7 4.21 13.05 -6.76
N VAL A 8 5.12 13.89 -7.26
CA VAL A 8 5.84 13.62 -8.52
C VAL A 8 6.74 12.38 -8.45
N MET A 9 7.14 11.97 -7.24
CA MET A 9 7.94 10.76 -7.00
C MET A 9 7.08 9.50 -6.91
N ALA A 10 5.77 9.63 -6.65
CA ALA A 10 4.86 8.52 -6.44
C ALA A 10 4.86 7.46 -7.57
N PRO A 11 4.78 7.81 -8.87
CA PRO A 11 4.79 6.79 -9.93
C PRO A 11 6.08 5.98 -9.98
N PHE A 12 7.23 6.61 -9.68
CA PHE A 12 8.52 5.92 -9.63
C PHE A 12 8.62 4.96 -8.45
N LEU A 13 8.09 5.36 -7.28
CA LEU A 13 8.00 4.49 -6.12
C LEU A 13 7.11 3.27 -6.39
N VAL A 14 5.94 3.48 -7.00
CA VAL A 14 5.02 2.39 -7.38
C VAL A 14 5.69 1.44 -8.37
N LEU A 15 6.42 1.98 -9.36
CA LEU A 15 7.18 1.17 -10.31
C LEU A 15 8.27 0.35 -9.63
N ALA A 16 9.04 0.94 -8.72
CA ALA A 16 10.06 0.23 -7.97
C ALA A 16 9.46 -0.92 -7.14
N ILE A 17 8.33 -0.69 -6.46
CA ILE A 17 7.61 -1.73 -5.72
C ILE A 17 7.11 -2.82 -6.66
N ALA A 18 6.53 -2.46 -7.81
CA ALA A 18 6.04 -3.43 -8.78
C ALA A 18 7.17 -4.34 -9.30
N LEU A 19 8.35 -3.79 -9.57
CA LEU A 19 9.53 -4.57 -9.97
C LEU A 19 9.98 -5.51 -8.85
N ILE A 20 10.05 -5.03 -7.60
CA ILE A 20 10.41 -5.86 -6.43
C ILE A 20 9.42 -7.03 -6.27
N LEU A 21 8.12 -6.77 -6.40
CA LEU A 21 7.09 -7.83 -6.34
C LEU A 21 7.24 -8.82 -7.51
N GLY A 22 7.57 -8.31 -8.70
CA GLY A 22 7.89 -9.15 -9.86
C GLY A 22 9.09 -10.06 -9.62
N ASP A 23 10.16 -9.53 -9.03
CA ASP A 23 11.36 -10.30 -8.68
C ASP A 23 11.04 -11.42 -7.66
N ILE A 24 10.17 -11.15 -6.70
CA ILE A 24 9.69 -12.16 -5.73
C ILE A 24 8.92 -13.28 -6.44
N LEU A 25 8.06 -12.94 -7.41
CA LEU A 25 7.23 -13.90 -8.13
C LEU A 25 8.00 -14.75 -9.14
N TYR A 26 8.99 -14.17 -9.82
CA TYR A 26 9.62 -14.74 -11.02
C TYR A 26 11.10 -15.05 -10.86
N GLN A 27 11.54 -15.49 -9.68
CA GLN A 27 12.93 -15.87 -9.50
C GLN A 27 13.24 -17.23 -10.18
N PRO A 28 14.31 -17.31 -11.00
CA PRO A 28 14.69 -18.55 -11.69
C PRO A 28 15.06 -19.67 -10.69
N LYS A 29 14.72 -20.91 -11.04
CA LYS A 29 15.05 -22.13 -10.27
C LYS A 29 14.45 -22.18 -8.84
N GLN A 30 13.32 -21.51 -8.61
CA GLN A 30 12.63 -21.62 -7.33
C GLN A 30 12.04 -23.01 -7.09
N ASN A 31 12.23 -23.51 -5.87
CA ASN A 31 11.50 -24.66 -5.33
C ASN A 31 10.00 -24.35 -5.32
N PRO A 32 9.09 -25.27 -5.74
CA PRO A 32 7.65 -25.06 -5.73
C PRO A 32 7.06 -24.41 -4.46
N GLU A 33 7.54 -24.80 -3.28
CA GLU A 33 7.10 -24.20 -2.01
C GLU A 33 7.43 -22.70 -1.92
N ARG A 34 8.63 -22.29 -2.35
CA ARG A 34 9.05 -20.88 -2.37
C ARG A 34 8.22 -20.06 -3.35
N ARG A 35 7.84 -20.65 -4.48
CA ARG A 35 6.96 -19.99 -5.46
C ARG A 35 5.57 -19.72 -4.86
N THR A 36 4.98 -20.69 -4.17
CA THR A 36 3.68 -20.52 -3.50
C THR A 36 3.75 -19.48 -2.38
N LEU A 37 4.79 -19.51 -1.56
CA LEU A 37 5.00 -18.50 -0.51
C LEU A 37 5.19 -17.10 -1.11
N GLY A 38 5.97 -16.96 -2.17
CA GLY A 38 6.15 -15.70 -2.88
C GLY A 38 4.83 -15.14 -3.40
N LEU A 39 4.03 -15.98 -4.05
CA LEU A 39 2.69 -15.61 -4.50
C LEU A 39 1.80 -15.14 -3.35
N LEU A 40 1.77 -15.88 -2.23
CA LEU A 40 0.97 -15.54 -1.07
C LEU A 40 1.38 -14.17 -0.50
N VAL A 41 2.68 -13.93 -0.36
CA VAL A 41 3.21 -12.65 0.14
C VAL A 41 2.82 -11.49 -0.79
N VAL A 42 2.95 -11.65 -2.11
CA VAL A 42 2.56 -10.60 -3.06
C VAL A 42 1.06 -10.34 -3.03
N CYS A 43 0.23 -11.39 -3.03
CA CYS A 43 -1.22 -11.24 -2.93
C CYS A 43 -1.63 -10.56 -1.62
N LEU A 44 -1.01 -10.94 -0.50
CA LEU A 44 -1.27 -10.33 0.80
C LEU A 44 -0.90 -8.85 0.80
N TYR A 45 0.27 -8.49 0.27
CA TYR A 45 0.68 -7.09 0.17
C TYR A 45 -0.31 -6.26 -0.66
N VAL A 46 -0.71 -6.74 -1.85
CA VAL A 46 -1.67 -6.03 -2.70
C VAL A 46 -3.03 -5.91 -2.00
N ALA A 47 -3.50 -6.97 -1.35
CA ALA A 47 -4.74 -6.94 -0.57
C ALA A 47 -4.69 -5.91 0.57
N LEU A 48 -3.56 -5.80 1.27
CA LEU A 48 -3.35 -4.77 2.31
C LEU A 48 -3.40 -3.35 1.74
N VAL A 49 -2.80 -3.11 0.58
CA VAL A 49 -2.87 -1.80 -0.10
C VAL A 49 -4.33 -1.47 -0.44
N ILE A 50 -5.07 -2.40 -1.04
CA ILE A 50 -6.49 -2.20 -1.36
C ILE A 50 -7.31 -1.94 -0.09
N ALA A 51 -7.09 -2.72 0.96
CA ALA A 51 -7.79 -2.54 2.24
C ALA A 51 -7.48 -1.16 2.87
N ASN A 52 -6.23 -0.68 2.77
CA ASN A 52 -5.86 0.65 3.23
C ASN A 52 -6.57 1.77 2.44
N PHE A 53 -6.66 1.65 1.12
CA PHE A 53 -7.43 2.58 0.29
C PHE A 53 -8.92 2.56 0.63
N ALA A 54 -9.49 1.38 0.86
CA ALA A 54 -10.89 1.25 1.26
C ALA A 54 -11.14 1.88 2.66
N TRP A 55 -10.22 1.67 3.61
CA TRP A 55 -10.28 2.25 4.95
C TRP A 55 -10.20 3.78 4.92
N LEU A 56 -9.30 4.35 4.12
CA LEU A 56 -9.09 5.79 4.01
C LEU A 56 -10.01 6.47 2.97
N TYR A 57 -10.92 5.73 2.33
CA TYR A 57 -11.77 6.23 1.26
C TYR A 57 -12.54 7.52 1.62
N PRO A 58 -13.15 7.66 2.82
CA PRO A 58 -13.87 8.88 3.17
C PRO A 58 -12.97 10.13 3.20
N ILE A 59 -11.75 10.00 3.72
CA ILE A 59 -10.76 11.09 3.72
C ILE A 59 -10.37 11.46 2.28
N LEU A 60 -10.10 10.45 1.44
CA LEU A 60 -9.67 10.65 0.05
C LEU A 60 -10.76 11.30 -0.83
N THR A 61 -12.04 11.10 -0.48
CA THR A 61 -13.19 11.58 -1.26
C THR A 61 -13.91 12.76 -0.63
N GLY A 62 -13.52 13.17 0.58
CA GLY A 62 -14.15 14.28 1.30
C GLY A 62 -15.56 13.96 1.81
N ILE A 63 -15.87 12.68 2.05
CA ILE A 63 -17.15 12.27 2.63
C ILE A 63 -17.12 12.57 4.14
N PRO A 64 -18.21 13.13 4.73
CA PRO A 64 -18.26 13.40 6.15
C PRO A 64 -18.07 12.12 6.99
N ILE A 65 -17.21 12.19 8.00
CA ILE A 65 -16.97 11.10 8.96
C ILE A 65 -17.16 11.58 10.39
N SER A 66 -17.45 10.64 11.30
CA SER A 66 -17.54 10.95 12.73
C SER A 66 -16.16 11.19 13.34
N GLN A 67 -16.11 11.93 14.44
CA GLN A 67 -14.86 12.20 15.16
C GLN A 67 -14.16 10.91 15.65
N SER A 68 -14.94 9.88 16.00
CA SER A 68 -14.39 8.59 16.42
C SER A 68 -13.68 7.89 15.26
N THR A 69 -14.27 7.90 14.07
CA THR A 69 -13.66 7.29 12.86
C THR A 69 -12.40 8.04 12.46
N TRP A 70 -12.45 9.37 12.46
CA TRP A 70 -11.29 10.22 12.22
C TRP A 70 -10.11 9.88 13.14
N ASN A 71 -10.37 9.71 14.44
CA ASN A 71 -9.32 9.36 15.39
C ASN A 71 -8.74 7.95 15.17
N LEU A 72 -9.50 7.02 14.58
CA LEU A 72 -9.03 5.68 14.22
C LEU A 72 -8.19 5.67 12.94
N GLU A 73 -8.47 6.59 12.01
CA GLU A 73 -7.74 6.75 10.75
C GLU A 73 -6.40 7.50 10.92
N ILE A 74 -6.27 8.32 11.96
CA ILE A 74 -5.00 8.96 12.35
C ILE A 74 -4.09 7.95 13.06
N TRP A 75 -3.31 7.23 12.28
CA TRP A 75 -2.39 6.21 12.80
C TRP A 75 -1.10 6.80 13.40
N LEU A 76 -0.63 7.91 12.85
CA LEU A 76 0.60 8.57 13.29
C LEU A 76 0.28 9.88 14.02
N PRO A 77 0.95 10.19 15.14
CA PRO A 77 0.72 11.44 15.87
C PRO A 77 0.94 12.70 15.04
N SER A 78 1.81 12.63 14.02
CA SER A 78 2.15 13.74 13.12
C SER A 78 1.10 14.03 12.04
N TRP A 79 0.02 13.25 11.96
CA TRP A 79 -1.07 13.47 11.00
C TRP A 79 -2.16 14.41 11.53
N ARG A 80 -2.04 14.84 12.80
CA ARG A 80 -2.91 15.86 13.40
C ARG A 80 -2.56 17.27 12.94
#